data_AF-A0A2G9PQE6-F1
#
_entry.id   AF-A0A2G9PQE6-F1
#
_cell.length_a   1.000
_cell.length_b   1.000
_cell.length_c   1.000
_cell.angle_alpha   90.00
_cell.angle_beta   90.00
_cell.angle_gamma   90.00
#
_symmetry.space_group_name_H-M   'P 1'
#
loop_
_entity.id
_entity.type
_entity.pdbx_description
1 polymer ?
#
loop_
_entity_poly.entity_id
_entity_poly.type
_entity_poly.pdbx_seq_one_letter_code
_entity_poly.pdbx_strand_id
1 'polypeptide(L)'
;MAELSIISLKVQTSITKAGKLWIPKYFLGCDEDKCISCGQCVQTCPRGVLKLDRIGTRIVSTISDPDNCIGCTACMNACKNQCIICAAKRL
;
A
#
# COMPACT_ATOMS: atom_id res chain seq x y z
N MET A 1 3.77 -2.05 -25.29
CA MET A 1 2.32 -2.34 -25.20
C MET A 1 1.72 -2.13 -23.81
N ALA A 2 2.51 -1.96 -22.73
CA ALA A 2 1.98 -1.68 -21.37
C ALA A 2 1.85 -0.17 -21.02
N GLU A 3 2.34 0.72 -21.89
CA GLU A 3 2.43 2.16 -21.59
C GLU A 3 1.16 2.95 -21.99
N LEU A 4 0.38 2.46 -22.95
CA LEU A 4 -0.83 3.15 -23.45
C LEU A 4 -2.07 2.97 -22.54
N SER A 5 -2.12 1.92 -21.73
CA SER A 5 -3.28 1.61 -20.87
C SER A 5 -3.34 2.45 -19.59
N ILE A 6 -2.22 3.04 -19.16
CA ILE A 6 -2.16 3.89 -17.95
C ILE A 6 -2.69 5.31 -18.23
N ILE A 7 -2.52 5.81 -19.46
CA ILE A 7 -2.92 7.19 -19.84
C ILE A 7 -4.44 7.39 -19.76
N SER A 8 -5.24 6.36 -20.08
CA SER A 8 -6.71 6.44 -20.00
C SER A 8 -7.28 6.35 -18.58
N LEU A 9 -6.51 5.93 -17.58
CA LEU A 9 -7.05 5.62 -16.24
C LEU A 9 -7.21 6.85 -15.34
N LYS A 10 -6.82 8.06 -15.77
CA LYS A 10 -6.84 9.30 -14.96
C LYS A 10 -6.40 9.02 -13.52
N VAL A 11 -5.15 8.63 -13.35
CA VAL A 11 -4.54 8.42 -12.02
C VAL A 11 -3.41 9.41 -11.82
N GLN A 12 -3.05 9.68 -10.57
CA GLN A 12 -1.83 10.43 -10.28
C GLN A 12 -0.61 9.68 -10.81
N THR A 13 0.30 10.39 -11.46
CA THR A 13 1.56 9.85 -11.96
C THR A 13 2.71 10.80 -11.63
N SER A 14 3.93 10.27 -11.53
CA SER A 14 5.16 11.05 -11.40
C SER A 14 6.32 10.33 -12.09
N ILE A 15 7.43 11.04 -12.30
CA ILE A 15 8.65 10.49 -12.89
C ILE A 15 9.70 10.35 -11.79
N THR A 16 10.23 9.15 -11.62
CA THR A 16 11.33 8.88 -10.67
C THR A 16 12.63 9.53 -11.11
N LYS A 17 13.61 9.66 -10.21
CA LYS A 17 14.97 10.12 -10.54
C LYS A 17 15.62 9.34 -11.70
N ALA A 18 15.24 8.08 -11.88
CA ALA A 18 15.73 7.22 -12.96
C ALA A 18 14.96 7.39 -14.29
N GLY A 19 14.07 8.38 -14.41
CA GLY A 19 13.26 8.61 -15.60
C GLY A 19 12.09 7.64 -15.78
N LYS A 20 11.83 6.75 -14.81
CA LYS A 20 10.74 5.77 -14.89
C LYS A 20 9.42 6.37 -14.40
N LEU A 21 8.33 6.04 -15.10
CA LEU A 21 6.97 6.32 -14.66
C LEU A 21 6.67 5.62 -13.33
N TRP A 22 6.15 6.37 -12.37
CA TRP A 22 5.70 5.89 -11.08
C TRP A 22 4.24 6.25 -10.85
N ILE A 23 3.48 5.25 -10.43
CA ILE A 23 2.06 5.39 -10.06
C ILE A 23 1.97 5.06 -8.56
N PRO A 24 1.63 6.02 -7.69
CA PRO A 24 1.44 5.76 -6.27
C PRO A 24 0.32 4.74 -6.07
N LYS A 25 0.55 3.78 -5.17
CA LYS A 25 -0.47 2.79 -4.76
C LYS A 25 -0.70 2.90 -3.27
N TYR A 26 -1.89 3.37 -2.91
CA TYR A 26 -2.31 3.63 -1.54
C TYR A 26 -2.79 2.34 -0.89
N PHE A 27 -2.56 2.23 0.42
CA PHE A 27 -3.05 1.10 1.20
C PHE A 27 -4.58 1.08 1.17
N LEU A 28 -5.14 -0.06 0.80
CA LEU A 28 -6.59 -0.31 0.80
C LEU A 28 -7.02 -1.27 1.91
N GLY A 29 -6.14 -2.20 2.28
CA GLY A 29 -6.47 -3.19 3.28
C GLY A 29 -5.45 -4.31 3.41
N CYS A 30 -5.83 -5.32 4.18
CA CYS A 30 -5.03 -6.50 4.44
C CYS A 30 -5.90 -7.75 4.29
N ASP A 31 -5.40 -8.75 3.57
CA ASP A 31 -5.98 -10.10 3.53
C ASP A 31 -5.81 -10.75 4.91
N GLU A 32 -6.93 -10.90 5.63
CA GLU A 32 -6.96 -11.36 7.01
C GLU A 32 -6.53 -12.83 7.16
N ASP A 33 -6.70 -13.64 6.12
CA ASP A 33 -6.35 -15.06 6.15
C ASP A 33 -4.84 -15.28 5.96
N LYS A 34 -4.18 -14.39 5.22
CA LYS A 34 -2.72 -14.42 5.03
C LYS A 34 -1.95 -13.68 6.11
N CYS A 35 -2.61 -12.76 6.82
CA CYS A 35 -1.96 -11.95 7.84
C CYS A 35 -1.65 -12.77 9.09
N ILE A 36 -0.38 -12.77 9.51
CA ILE A 36 0.10 -13.43 10.74
C ILE A 36 0.46 -12.43 11.84
N SER A 37 0.03 -11.16 11.70
CA SER A 37 0.25 -10.12 12.72
C SER A 37 1.72 -9.83 13.05
N CYS A 38 2.66 -10.04 12.11
CA CYS A 38 4.10 -9.88 12.38
C CYS A 38 4.58 -8.43 12.53
N GLY A 39 3.77 -7.44 12.16
CA GLY A 39 4.08 -6.01 12.36
C GLY A 39 5.10 -5.38 11.41
N GLN A 40 5.71 -6.14 10.49
CA GLN A 40 6.73 -5.61 9.56
C GLN A 40 6.22 -4.45 8.69
N CYS A 41 4.96 -4.51 8.23
CA CYS A 41 4.33 -3.44 7.48
C CYS A 41 4.18 -2.14 8.29
N VAL A 42 3.96 -2.24 9.61
CA VAL A 42 3.87 -1.10 10.52
C VAL A 42 5.25 -0.46 10.68
N GLN A 43 6.26 -1.27 10.99
CA GLN A 43 7.63 -0.79 11.22
C GLN A 43 8.25 -0.14 9.97
N THR A 44 8.00 -0.69 8.78
CA THR A 44 8.59 -0.15 7.54
C THR A 44 7.92 1.13 7.05
N CYS A 45 6.71 1.45 7.54
CA CYS A 45 5.94 2.56 7.01
C CYS A 45 6.61 3.90 7.37
N PRO A 46 7.15 4.66 6.40
CA PRO A 46 7.89 5.89 6.69
C PRO A 46 7.00 7.03 7.19
N ARG A 47 5.68 6.87 7.04
CA ARG A 47 4.67 7.84 7.48
C ARG A 47 4.01 7.44 8.80
N GLY A 48 4.31 6.25 9.34
CA GLY A 48 3.72 5.76 10.58
C GLY A 48 2.19 5.59 10.54
N VAL A 49 1.59 5.44 9.35
CA VAL A 49 0.12 5.42 9.19
C VAL A 49 -0.52 4.04 9.37
N LEU A 50 0.28 3.00 9.63
CA LEU A 50 -0.24 1.64 9.79
C LEU A 50 -0.17 1.24 11.27
N LYS A 51 -1.13 0.42 11.69
CA LYS A 51 -1.15 -0.21 13.01
C LYS A 51 -1.59 -1.66 12.90
N LEU A 52 -1.33 -2.44 13.94
CA LEU A 52 -1.99 -3.72 14.13
C LEU A 52 -3.26 -3.47 14.95
N ASP A 53 -4.39 -3.93 14.45
CA ASP A 53 -5.68 -3.76 15.11
C ASP A 53 -6.46 -5.08 15.13
N ARG A 54 -7.36 -5.21 16.11
CA ARG A 54 -8.17 -6.41 16.27
C ARG A 54 -9.45 -6.29 15.45
N ILE A 55 -9.64 -7.20 14.51
CA ILE A 55 -10.88 -7.37 13.74
C ILE A 55 -11.43 -8.76 14.07
N GLY A 56 -12.53 -8.79 14.83
CA GLY A 56 -13.08 -10.02 15.38
C GLY A 56 -12.06 -10.77 16.25
N THR A 57 -11.72 -12.00 15.87
CA THR A 57 -10.76 -12.85 16.58
C THR A 57 -9.31 -12.68 16.13
N ARG A 58 -9.07 -11.98 15.01
CA ARG A 58 -7.73 -11.83 14.41
C ARG A 58 -7.15 -10.46 14.69
N ILE A 59 -5.82 -10.38 14.64
CA ILE A 59 -5.07 -9.11 14.67
C ILE A 59 -4.50 -8.91 13.28
N VAL A 60 -4.88 -7.83 12.61
CA VAL A 60 -4.48 -7.57 11.22
C VAL A 60 -3.94 -6.16 11.05
N SER A 61 -3.25 -5.92 9.94
CA SER A 61 -2.74 -4.58 9.64
C SER A 61 -3.88 -3.70 9.16
N THR A 62 -4.06 -2.54 9.81
CA THR A 62 -5.04 -1.53 9.46
C THR A 62 -4.37 -0.17 9.35
N ILE A 63 -5.08 0.81 8.79
CA ILE A 63 -4.60 2.18 8.61
C ILE A 63 -5.15 3.07 9.73
N SER A 64 -4.28 3.84 10.38
CA SER A 64 -4.65 4.80 11.42
C SER A 64 -4.89 6.20 10.87
N ASP A 65 -4.12 6.61 9.87
CA ASP A 65 -4.19 7.94 9.23
C ASP A 65 -4.14 7.77 7.70
N PRO A 66 -5.30 7.60 7.04
CA PRO A 66 -5.35 7.36 5.61
C PRO A 66 -4.86 8.55 4.77
N ASP A 67 -4.99 9.77 5.28
CA ASP A 67 -4.62 11.00 4.55
C ASP A 67 -3.10 11.17 4.47
N ASN A 68 -2.34 10.63 5.42
CA ASN A 68 -0.88 10.62 5.38
C ASN A 68 -0.25 9.48 4.56
N CYS A 69 -1.06 8.60 3.95
CA CYS A 69 -0.56 7.54 3.08
C CYS A 69 -0.06 8.12 1.75
N ILE A 70 1.26 8.07 1.51
CA ILE A 70 1.87 8.62 0.28
C ILE A 70 1.93 7.63 -0.89
N GLY A 71 1.33 6.45 -0.75
CA GLY A 71 1.30 5.43 -1.79
C GLY A 71 2.67 4.83 -2.18
N CYS A 72 3.65 4.85 -1.27
CA CYS A 72 5.03 4.41 -1.52
C CYS A 72 5.23 2.90 -1.64
N THR A 73 4.23 2.09 -1.28
CA THR A 73 4.28 0.60 -1.31
C THR A 73 5.32 -0.08 -0.41
N ALA A 74 5.97 0.64 0.52
CA ALA A 74 6.93 0.04 1.45
C ALA A 74 6.34 -1.13 2.25
N CYS A 75 5.12 -0.97 2.76
CA CYS A 75 4.40 -2.01 3.50
C CYS A 75 4.13 -3.27 2.66
N MET A 76 3.77 -3.11 1.40
CA MET A 76 3.54 -4.21 0.46
C MET A 76 4.83 -4.98 0.19
N ASN A 77 5.94 -4.28 -0.02
CA ASN A 77 7.23 -4.90 -0.31
C ASN A 77 7.84 -5.61 0.91
N ALA A 78 7.59 -5.09 2.12
CA ALA A 78 8.09 -5.72 3.35
C ALA A 78 7.27 -6.95 3.76
N CYS A 79 6.04 -7.11 3.28
CA CYS A 79 5.16 -8.19 3.70
C CYS A 79 5.52 -9.52 3.02
N LYS A 80 6.22 -10.40 3.75
CA LYS A 80 6.61 -11.73 3.26
C LYS A 80 5.42 -12.63 2.90
N ASN A 81 4.28 -12.45 3.58
CA ASN A 81 3.06 -13.21 3.30
C ASN A 81 2.17 -12.58 2.22
N GLN A 82 2.60 -11.45 1.64
CA GLN A 82 1.88 -10.76 0.57
C GLN A 82 0.40 -10.47 0.90
N CYS A 83 0.11 -10.18 2.17
CA CYS A 83 -1.26 -9.90 2.62
C CYS A 83 -1.69 -8.44 2.43
N ILE A 84 -0.77 -7.53 2.08
CA ILE A 84 -1.05 -6.09 1.98
C ILE A 84 -1.59 -5.75 0.60
N ILE A 85 -2.74 -5.07 0.57
CA ILE A 85 -3.41 -4.66 -0.66
C ILE A 85 -3.21 -3.15 -0.84
N CYS A 86 -2.56 -2.76 -1.94
CA CYS A 86 -2.43 -1.36 -2.34
C CYS A 86 -2.87 -1.17 -3.80
N ALA A 87 -3.56 -0.07 -4.09
CA ALA A 87 -3.99 0.26 -5.45
C ALA A 87 -3.85 1.76 -5.76
N ALA A 88 -3.80 2.08 -7.06
CA ALA A 88 -3.81 3.46 -7.51
C ALA A 88 -5.19 4.09 -7.25
N LYS A 89 -5.21 5.37 -6.86
CA LYS A 89 -6.43 6.15 -6.71
C LYS A 89 -6.79 6.82 -8.05
N ARG A 90 -8.05 6.69 -8.45
CA ARG A 90 -8.60 7.39 -9.62
C ARG A 90 -8.84 8.87 -9.28
N LEU A 91 -8.50 9.75 -10.23
CA LEU A 91 -8.76 11.19 -10.22
C LEU A 91 -10.13 11.51 -10.83
#